data_AF-A0A7Z9ITR2-F1
#
_entry.id   AF-A0A7Z9ITR2-F1
#
_cell.length_a   1.000
_cell.length_b   1.000
_cell.length_c   1.000
_cell.angle_alpha   90.00
_cell.angle_beta   90.00
_cell.angle_gamma   90.00
#
_symmetry.space_group_name_H-M   'P 1'
#
loop_
_entity.id
_entity.type
_entity.pdbx_description
1 polymer ?
#
loop_
_entity_poly.entity_id
_entity_poly.type
_entity_poly.pdbx_seq_one_letter_code
_entity_poly.pdbx_strand_id
1 'polypeptide(L)'
;MSFPRIIAYNGHKIPLRLRYNTKAKRLILRVDQETGGAIITLPPHASKTEALSLVNEKVDWIVDKIKGLPPKITLTDGQSLTLMGH
;
A
#
# COMPACT_ATOMS: atom_id res chain seq x y z
N MET A 1 11.13 10.32 10.67
CA MET A 1 10.54 10.57 9.33
C MET A 1 9.05 10.28 9.34
N SER A 2 8.26 11.13 8.67
CA SER A 2 6.86 10.85 8.36
C SER A 2 6.76 9.84 7.22
N PHE A 3 5.79 8.92 7.29
CA PHE A 3 5.54 7.98 6.19
C PHE A 3 4.66 8.68 5.13
N PRO A 4 5.07 8.71 3.86
CA PRO A 4 4.27 9.36 2.82
C PRO A 4 2.94 8.61 2.66
N ARG A 5 1.83 9.36 2.69
CA ARG A 5 0.49 8.80 2.43
C ARG A 5 0.22 8.59 0.95
N ILE A 6 1.03 9.19 0.07
CA ILE A 6 0.91 9.11 -1.38
C ILE A 6 2.34 9.12 -1.96
N ILE A 7 2.59 8.29 -2.96
CA ILE A 7 3.80 8.35 -3.78
C ILE A 7 3.41 8.65 -5.23
N ALA A 8 4.22 9.44 -5.92
CA ALA A 8 4.09 9.67 -7.35
C ALA A 8 5.11 8.79 -8.07
N TYR A 9 4.64 7.91 -8.95
CA TYR A 9 5.51 7.04 -9.75
C TYR A 9 4.99 6.98 -11.19
N ASN A 10 5.86 7.25 -12.17
CA ASN A 10 5.49 7.27 -13.59
C ASN A 10 4.29 8.18 -13.94
N GLY A 11 4.04 9.23 -13.15
CA GLY A 11 2.87 10.11 -13.30
C GLY A 11 1.60 9.62 -12.60
N HIS A 12 1.63 8.43 -11.99
CA HIS A 12 0.52 7.88 -11.20
C HIS A 12 0.67 8.24 -9.72
N LYS A 13 -0.41 8.74 -9.11
CA LYS A 13 -0.49 8.99 -7.67
C LYS A 13 -1.03 7.75 -6.98
N ILE A 14 -0.19 7.09 -6.21
CA ILE A 14 -0.52 5.84 -5.52
C ILE A 14 -0.66 6.15 -4.04
N PRO A 15 -1.85 6.05 -3.44
CA PRO A 15 -1.99 6.20 -2.01
C PRO A 15 -1.38 5.01 -1.29
N LEU A 16 -0.62 5.31 -0.25
CA LEU A 16 -0.08 4.35 0.67
C LEU A 16 -0.84 4.39 1.98
N ARG A 17 -1.35 3.23 2.40
CA ARG A 17 -2.07 3.05 3.65
C ARG A 17 -1.26 2.19 4.59
N LEU A 18 -0.84 2.75 5.70
CA LEU A 18 -0.12 2.02 6.73
C LEU A 18 -1.12 1.41 7.71
N ARG A 19 -1.09 0.09 7.85
CA ARG A 19 -1.90 -0.68 8.80
C ARG A 19 -0.99 -1.29 9.86
N TYR A 20 -1.13 -0.85 11.10
CA TYR A 20 -0.42 -1.44 12.23
C TYR A 20 -1.08 -2.76 12.63
N ASN A 21 -0.32 -3.85 12.67
CA ASN A 21 -0.85 -5.15 13.08
C ASN A 21 0.14 -5.86 13.99
N THR A 22 -0.16 -5.89 15.29
CA THR A 22 0.67 -6.53 16.32
C THR A 22 0.81 -8.04 16.15
N LYS A 23 -0.17 -8.66 15.45
CA LYS A 23 -0.14 -10.09 15.11
C LYS A 23 0.68 -10.41 13.87
N ALA A 24 1.07 -9.41 13.06
CA ALA A 24 1.90 -9.64 11.90
C ALA A 24 3.33 -9.96 12.37
N LYS A 25 3.91 -11.03 11.84
CA LYS A 25 5.32 -11.37 12.07
C LYS A 25 6.26 -10.79 11.00
N ARG A 26 5.70 -10.31 9.90
CA ARG A 26 6.43 -9.85 8.70
C ARG A 26 5.71 -8.67 8.05
N LEU A 27 6.48 -7.81 7.38
CA LEU A 27 5.94 -6.73 6.55
C LEU A 27 5.17 -7.32 5.37
N ILE A 28 3.96 -6.81 5.14
CA ILE A 28 3.12 -7.27 4.03
C ILE A 28 2.73 -6.06 3.20
N LEU A 29 3.03 -6.11 1.91
CA LEU A 29 2.55 -5.14 0.93
C LEU A 29 1.41 -5.75 0.13
N ARG A 30 0.29 -5.03 0.01
CA ARG A 30 -0.87 -5.44 -0.78
C ARG A 30 -1.32 -4.30 -1.67
N VAL A 31 -1.71 -4.62 -2.91
CA VAL A 31 -2.39 -3.67 -3.79
C VAL A 31 -3.88 -3.84 -3.58
N ASP A 32 -4.55 -2.72 -3.33
CA ASP A 32 -5.98 -2.62 -3.20
C ASP A 32 -6.55 -2.34 -4.61
N GLN A 33 -7.19 -3.36 -5.18
CA GLN A 33 -7.69 -3.31 -6.55
C GLN A 33 -8.98 -2.47 -6.68
N GLU A 34 -9.66 -2.21 -5.56
CA GLU A 34 -10.91 -1.44 -5.51
C GLU A 34 -10.64 0.06 -5.47
N THR A 35 -9.60 0.47 -4.75
CA THR A 35 -9.21 1.88 -4.61
C THR A 35 -8.02 2.26 -5.47
N GLY A 36 -7.27 1.31 -6.05
CA GLY A 36 -6.04 1.59 -6.81
C GLY A 36 -4.87 2.04 -5.91
N GLY A 37 -4.87 1.60 -4.65
CA GLY A 37 -3.89 1.96 -3.63
C GLY A 37 -2.98 0.82 -3.20
N ALA A 38 -2.00 1.11 -2.35
CA ALA A 38 -1.19 0.09 -1.69
C ALA A 38 -1.35 0.15 -0.17
N ILE A 39 -1.58 -1.01 0.44
CA ILE A 39 -1.71 -1.19 1.88
C ILE A 39 -0.47 -1.91 2.40
N ILE A 40 0.20 -1.29 3.36
CA ILE A 40 1.37 -1.82 4.03
C ILE A 40 0.96 -2.25 5.43
N THR A 41 1.09 -3.53 5.73
CA THR A 41 0.91 -4.05 7.09
C THR A 41 2.24 -4.02 7.82
N LEU A 42 2.32 -3.19 8.86
CA LEU A 42 3.51 -2.96 9.65
C LEU A 42 3.43 -3.75 10.97
N PRO A 43 4.31 -4.74 11.18
CA PRO A 43 4.43 -5.46 12.45
C PRO A 43 5.16 -4.61 13.51
N PRO A 44 5.03 -4.93 14.81
CA PRO A 44 5.58 -4.12 15.90
C PRO A 44 7.11 -4.07 15.91
N HIS A 45 7.76 -5.09 15.34
CA HIS A 45 9.22 -5.16 15.20
C HIS A 45 9.76 -4.49 13.92
N ALA A 46 8.90 -4.15 12.95
CA ALA A 46 9.34 -3.47 11.74
C ALA A 46 9.21 -1.96 11.89
N SER A 47 10.17 -1.24 11.33
CA SER A 47 10.14 0.21 11.31
C SER A 47 9.43 0.75 10.06
N LYS A 48 8.95 1.99 10.14
CA LYS A 48 8.40 2.71 8.97
C LYS A 48 9.42 2.80 7.82
N THR A 49 10.71 2.84 8.15
CA THR A 49 11.81 2.83 7.18
C THR A 49 11.83 1.53 6.38
N GLU A 50 11.74 0.38 7.04
CA GLU A 50 11.67 -0.93 6.39
C GLU A 50 10.44 -1.05 5.47
N ALA A 51 9.29 -0.57 5.95
CA ALA A 51 8.09 -0.46 5.14
C ALA A 51 8.29 0.43 3.91
N LEU A 52 8.96 1.57 4.05
CA LEU A 52 9.21 2.49 2.95
C LEU A 52 10.21 1.90 1.94
N SER A 53 11.27 1.24 2.40
CA SER A 53 12.22 0.53 1.54
C SER A 53 11.52 -0.56 0.74
N LEU A 54 10.65 -1.36 1.38
CA LEU A 54 9.86 -2.37 0.69
C LEU A 54 8.92 -1.77 -0.36
N VAL A 55 8.26 -0.65 -0.04
CA VAL A 55 7.40 0.06 -1.01
C VAL A 55 8.21 0.57 -2.19
N ASN A 56 9.39 1.15 -1.95
CA ASN A 56 10.26 1.63 -3.04
C ASN A 56 10.78 0.47 -3.89
N GLU A 57 11.18 -0.64 -3.28
CA GLU A 57 11.63 -1.83 -4.02
C GLU A 57 10.50 -2.44 -4.87
N LYS A 58 9.27 -2.44 -4.36
CA LYS A 58 8.08 -3.02 -5.02
C LYS A 58 7.21 -2.00 -5.75
N VAL A 59 7.65 -0.75 -5.90
CA VAL A 59 6.82 0.31 -6.51
C VAL A 59 6.42 -0.04 -7.94
N ASP A 60 7.35 -0.65 -8.68
CA ASP A 60 7.14 -1.12 -10.04
C ASP A 60 6.05 -2.20 -10.09
N TRP A 61 6.10 -3.16 -9.16
CA TRP A 61 5.07 -4.19 -9.00
C TRP A 61 3.69 -3.61 -8.63
N ILE A 62 3.64 -2.58 -7.78
CA ILE A 62 2.37 -1.91 -7.44
C ILE A 62 1.77 -1.29 -8.71
N VAL A 63 2.60 -0.62 -9.50
CA VAL A 63 2.18 0.07 -10.73
C VAL A 63 1.75 -0.94 -11.78
N ASP A 64 2.51 -2.02 -11.98
CA ASP A 64 2.14 -3.13 -12.87
C ASP A 64 0.77 -3.72 -12.49
N LYS A 65 0.55 -3.97 -11.20
CA LYS A 65 -0.74 -4.46 -10.70
C LYS A 65 -1.89 -3.48 -10.93
N ILE A 66 -1.67 -2.18 -10.74
CA ILE A 66 -2.69 -1.16 -11.02
C ILE A 66 -2.94 -1.02 -12.52
N LYS A 67 -1.89 -1.10 -13.34
CA LYS A 67 -1.94 -0.96 -14.79
C LYS A 67 -2.56 -2.18 -15.47
N GLY A 68 -2.42 -3.36 -14.87
CA GLY A 68 -3.07 -4.60 -15.29
C GLY A 68 -4.55 -4.71 -14.90
N LEU A 69 -5.06 -3.79 -14.07
CA LEU A 69 -6.50 -3.69 -13.78
C LEU A 69 -7.21 -2.90 -14.89
N PRO A 70 -8.44 -3.29 -15.30
CA PRO A 70 -9.23 -2.49 -16.21
C PRO A 70 -9.43 -1.07 -15.63
N PRO A 71 -9.39 -0.01 -16.44
CA PRO A 71 -9.31 1.38 -15.99
C PRO A 71 -10.57 1.80 -15.24
N LYS A 72 -10.53 1.59 -13.93
CA LYS A 72 -11.47 1.98 -12.88
C LYS A 72 -10.56 2.00 -11.65
N ILE A 73 -10.36 3.04 -10.85
CA ILE A 73 -11.25 4.12 -10.44
C ILE A 73 -10.38 5.30 -9.96
N THR A 74 -10.92 6.51 -10.14
CA THR A 74 -10.52 7.75 -9.46
C THR A 74 -10.43 7.56 -7.94
N LEU A 75 -9.25 7.84 -7.42
CA LEU A 75 -8.89 7.74 -6.02
C LEU A 75 -9.69 8.75 -5.16
N THR A 76 -10.85 8.34 -4.65
CA THR A 76 -11.64 9.17 -3.73
C THR A 76 -11.36 8.71 -2.30
N ASP A 77 -11.10 9.68 -1.45
CA ASP A 77 -10.63 9.58 -0.07
C ASP A 77 -11.46 8.63 0.82
N GLY A 78 -10.78 7.85 1.67
CA GLY A 78 -11.35 7.51 2.98
C GLY A 78 -11.84 6.08 3.28
N GLN A 79 -11.98 5.13 2.35
CA GLN A 79 -12.63 3.85 2.72
C GLN A 79 -11.65 2.75 3.18
N SER A 80 -11.59 2.45 4.47
CA SER A 80 -10.75 1.41 5.08
C SER A 80 -11.16 0.00 4.64
N LEU A 81 -10.32 -0.70 3.88
CA LEU A 81 -10.52 -2.11 3.56
C LEU A 81 -10.22 -2.99 4.80
N THR A 82 -11.28 -3.35 5.53
CA THR A 82 -11.24 -4.40 6.55
C THR A 82 -11.19 -5.74 5.83
N LEU A 83 -9.99 -6.24 5.52
CA LEU A 83 -9.81 -7.66 5.27
C LEU A 83 -9.97 -8.39 6.60
N MET A 84 -11.18 -8.92 6.86
CA MET A 84 -11.45 -9.91 7.88
C MET A 84 -11.21 -11.27 7.23
N GLY A 85 -10.05 -11.88 7.50
CA GLY A 85 -9.81 -13.28 7.16
C GLY A 85 -10.29 -14.13 8.33
N HIS A 86 -11.33 -14.92 8.10
CA HIS A 86 -11.76 -16.02 8.97
C HIS A 86 -11.15 -17.33 8.45
#